data_AF-A0A958KFI6-F1
#
_entry.id   AF-A0A958KFI6-F1
#
_cell.length_a   1.000
_cell.length_b   1.000
_cell.length_c   1.000
_cell.angle_alpha   90.00
_cell.angle_beta   90.00
_cell.angle_gamma   90.00
#
_symmetry.space_group_name_H-M   'P 1'
#
loop_
_entity.id
_entity.type
_entity.pdbx_description
1 polymer ?
#
loop_
_entity_poly.entity_id
_entity_poly.type
_entity_poly.pdbx_seq_one_letter_code
_entity_poly.pdbx_strand_id
1 'polypeptide(L)'
;MTGWPKFITKLLSFKNQIFPRLLSLLWIALTVPFIFGCQLADNRIAGKINPSQTPPGFSPVPAVQSIADQIFYRGDAVNLTPTVLGEVHSYALTPDNLPTGLSFDTRTGVISGTPTAATTALTYSLEAMGPGGFASTPFALEVGYRLVVDSTGDTLPNANDVALGDEACLDADNQCSLRAALQEAVALSPYTVEVSVPANTYTLTSSIQLNSISNKIFVRGVNSSSTVIDGANSTKLFYLSAVNTNAQVSYFDMAFKNGNGLGNGGAFYLSDGSYEFTRCLFESNLVTSGRGGAIWADPTNPVVITTEQSQFISNSASSISNSNGGAIHVGRDDHVLTVIDSYFSGNTVGEFWAGGSIGGYDQPGSEIHIEGSTFIDNGKIGGGGIALLGYCTKDLTKNCSIKNSTFVASAQDNHLVLLSYVAPFGSPQNTWRLENNTFLSSGTLSMLYSEGAAKIDLLANVFHNPLSSNACETTVGLTSLGYNIDHANTCGLNHSTDLASTDPLLDPAGLVDNGGYTPTVLLQFGSPAKDIIPSDQCGTLTDQRGLPRPIGSGCDAGAVEMQQ
;
A
#
# COMPACT_ATOMS: atom_id res chain seq x y z
N MET A 1 -33.98 47.38 -43.87
CA MET A 1 -32.67 47.25 -44.56
C MET A 1 -31.60 47.34 -43.47
N THR A 2 -31.25 46.25 -42.79
CA THR A 2 -30.11 45.33 -43.13
C THR A 2 -28.79 46.10 -43.14
N GLY A 3 -27.72 45.81 -42.41
CA GLY A 3 -27.23 44.67 -41.64
C GLY A 3 -25.74 44.95 -41.37
N TRP A 4 -25.22 44.36 -40.30
CA TRP A 4 -23.81 44.22 -39.87
C TRP A 4 -22.73 43.97 -40.97
N PRO A 5 -21.39 43.92 -40.65
CA PRO A 5 -20.75 44.04 -39.33
C PRO A 5 -19.41 44.83 -39.22
N LYS A 6 -19.07 45.09 -37.96
CA LYS A 6 -17.73 45.27 -37.34
C LYS A 6 -16.60 44.47 -38.03
N PHE A 7 -15.53 45.15 -38.42
CA PHE A 7 -14.30 44.52 -38.94
C PHE A 7 -13.01 45.25 -38.52
N ILE A 8 -12.91 45.73 -37.27
CA ILE A 8 -11.63 46.06 -36.61
C ILE A 8 -11.66 45.53 -35.18
N THR A 9 -11.73 44.20 -35.06
CA THR A 9 -11.20 43.42 -33.93
C THR A 9 -11.10 41.95 -34.37
N LYS A 10 -10.49 41.75 -35.55
CA LYS A 10 -10.24 40.44 -36.15
C LYS A 10 -8.80 40.41 -36.67
N LEU A 11 -7.87 40.59 -35.74
CA LEU A 11 -6.44 40.32 -35.92
C LEU A 11 -5.88 39.45 -34.79
N LEU A 12 -6.77 38.83 -33.99
CA LEU A 12 -6.41 37.96 -32.86
C LEU A 12 -7.23 36.65 -32.79
N SER A 13 -7.93 36.23 -33.86
CA SER A 13 -8.50 34.88 -33.91
C SER A 13 -8.64 34.34 -35.34
N PHE A 14 -7.51 34.20 -36.05
CA PHE A 14 -7.46 33.38 -37.26
C PHE A 14 -6.08 32.74 -37.41
N LYS A 15 -5.76 31.80 -36.52
CA LYS A 15 -4.69 30.80 -36.76
C LYS A 15 -4.71 29.58 -35.82
N ASN A 16 -5.89 29.16 -35.35
CA ASN A 16 -6.04 27.85 -34.70
C ASN A 16 -7.27 27.14 -35.26
N GLN A 17 -7.07 26.47 -36.39
CA GLN A 17 -7.65 25.17 -36.76
C GLN A 17 -7.27 24.91 -38.21
N ILE A 18 -6.31 24.01 -38.42
CA ILE A 18 -6.18 23.03 -39.52
C ILE A 18 -4.84 22.30 -39.29
N PHE A 19 -4.94 21.01 -38.96
CA PHE A 19 -3.91 19.97 -38.76
C PHE A 19 -3.02 20.00 -37.49
N PRO A 20 -3.08 18.91 -36.69
CA PRO A 20 -1.87 18.11 -36.51
C PRO A 20 -2.14 16.64 -36.87
N ARG A 21 -1.66 16.26 -38.04
CA ARG A 21 -1.23 14.89 -38.35
C ARG A 21 0.05 15.01 -39.17
N LEU A 22 1.02 14.15 -38.85
CA LEU A 22 2.33 13.96 -39.48
C LEU A 22 3.40 15.01 -39.09
N LEU A 23 4.20 14.66 -38.08
CA LEU A 23 5.65 14.46 -38.26
C LEU A 23 6.23 13.82 -36.98
N SER A 24 6.28 12.50 -36.95
CA SER A 24 7.16 11.73 -36.07
C SER A 24 7.62 10.49 -36.85
N LEU A 25 8.88 10.10 -36.65
CA LEU A 25 9.71 9.18 -37.46
C LEU A 25 10.38 9.93 -38.64
N LEU A 26 11.70 9.98 -38.84
CA LEU A 26 12.83 9.16 -38.38
C LEU A 26 14.11 9.98 -38.76
N TRP A 27 15.17 10.09 -37.95
CA TRP A 27 16.51 9.47 -38.10
C TRP A 27 17.45 10.22 -37.12
N ILE A 28 17.94 9.65 -36.01
CA ILE A 28 19.21 8.92 -35.84
C ILE A 28 20.39 9.51 -36.63
N ALA A 29 21.32 10.17 -35.93
CA ALA A 29 22.75 9.83 -35.85
C ALA A 29 23.62 11.04 -35.39
N LEU A 30 24.39 10.81 -34.32
CA LEU A 30 25.80 11.18 -34.12
C LEU A 30 26.38 12.44 -34.79
N THR A 31 27.08 13.28 -34.01
CA THR A 31 28.57 13.39 -34.00
C THR A 31 29.03 14.63 -33.18
N VAL A 32 29.86 14.43 -32.15
CA VAL A 32 31.33 14.72 -32.07
C VAL A 32 31.70 16.22 -32.13
N PRO A 33 32.55 16.74 -31.22
CA PRO A 33 32.88 18.17 -31.16
C PRO A 33 33.90 18.60 -32.23
N PHE A 34 33.69 19.79 -32.78
CA PHE A 34 34.53 20.46 -33.76
C PHE A 34 35.92 20.85 -33.18
N ILE A 35 36.96 20.42 -33.89
CA ILE A 35 38.36 20.88 -33.72
C ILE A 35 38.53 22.18 -34.53
N PHE A 36 39.08 23.22 -33.90
CA PHE A 36 39.54 24.43 -34.56
C PHE A 36 40.85 24.16 -35.31
N GLY A 37 40.83 24.30 -36.63
CA GLY A 37 42.03 24.40 -37.47
C GLY A 37 42.41 25.88 -37.66
N CYS A 38 43.63 26.24 -37.26
CA CYS A 38 44.29 27.48 -37.68
C CYS A 38 45.53 27.09 -38.50
N GLN A 39 45.66 27.69 -39.68
CA GLN A 39 46.70 27.47 -40.70
C GLN A 39 47.70 28.64 -40.57
N LEU A 40 49.02 28.42 -40.40
CA LEU A 40 50.02 28.48 -41.47
C LEU A 40 51.45 28.33 -40.91
N ALA A 41 52.31 27.82 -41.80
CA ALA A 41 53.75 28.08 -41.95
C ALA A 41 54.81 27.21 -41.23
N ASP A 42 55.56 26.55 -42.11
CA ASP A 42 56.99 26.26 -42.13
C ASP A 42 57.63 25.22 -41.19
N ASN A 43 58.17 24.24 -41.90
CA ASN A 43 58.72 22.98 -41.46
C ASN A 43 60.21 23.14 -41.14
N ARG A 44 60.58 23.86 -40.06
CA ARG A 44 61.99 23.91 -39.59
C ARG A 44 62.15 24.27 -38.11
N ILE A 45 61.63 23.48 -37.16
CA ILE A 45 62.30 23.27 -35.84
C ILE A 45 61.95 21.86 -35.34
N ALA A 46 62.71 20.86 -35.80
CA ALA A 46 62.74 19.55 -35.15
C ALA A 46 63.54 19.68 -33.84
N GLY A 47 62.86 19.80 -32.72
CA GLY A 47 63.51 19.81 -31.40
C GLY A 47 62.57 20.15 -30.26
N LYS A 48 62.18 19.11 -29.49
CA LYS A 48 61.49 19.12 -28.19
C LYS A 48 59.95 19.29 -28.20
N ILE A 49 59.25 18.20 -28.52
CA ILE A 49 57.96 17.88 -27.89
C ILE A 49 58.06 16.48 -27.28
N ASN A 50 57.83 16.41 -25.97
CA ASN A 50 57.92 15.21 -25.15
C ASN A 50 56.63 14.38 -25.35
N PRO A 51 56.65 13.09 -25.74
CA PRO A 51 55.45 12.31 -26.01
C PRO A 51 54.73 11.82 -24.73
N SER A 52 54.80 12.57 -23.63
CA SER A 52 54.31 12.19 -22.29
C SER A 52 53.09 12.99 -21.83
N GLN A 53 52.21 13.43 -22.73
CA GLN A 53 50.94 14.05 -22.33
C GLN A 53 49.78 13.25 -22.90
N THR A 54 49.26 12.34 -22.07
CA THR A 54 47.89 11.84 -22.18
C THR A 54 46.92 13.03 -22.24
N PRO A 55 45.79 12.95 -22.98
CA PRO A 55 44.75 13.97 -22.89
C PRO A 55 44.39 14.20 -21.41
N PRO A 56 44.07 15.43 -20.96
CA PRO A 56 43.57 15.62 -19.61
C PRO A 56 42.35 14.72 -19.44
N GLY A 57 42.47 13.70 -18.60
CA GLY A 57 41.36 12.82 -18.28
C GLY A 57 40.29 13.69 -17.64
N PHE A 58 39.06 13.64 -18.16
CA PHE A 58 37.94 14.20 -17.44
C PHE A 58 37.83 13.45 -16.12
N SER A 59 38.08 14.13 -15.00
CA SER A 59 37.82 13.55 -13.69
C SER A 59 36.33 13.20 -13.62
N PRO A 60 35.96 12.02 -13.09
CA PRO A 60 34.55 11.66 -12.96
C PRO A 60 33.85 12.57 -11.95
N VAL A 61 32.58 12.90 -12.24
CA VAL A 61 31.69 13.56 -11.28
C VAL A 61 31.36 12.58 -10.15
N PRO A 62 31.35 12.99 -8.87
CA PRO A 62 30.89 12.13 -7.79
C PRO A 62 29.44 11.67 -8.02
N ALA A 63 29.10 10.47 -7.58
CA ALA A 63 27.71 9.99 -7.58
C ALA A 63 27.18 9.94 -6.15
N VAL A 64 26.29 10.87 -5.81
CA VAL A 64 25.59 10.89 -4.52
C VAL A 64 24.42 9.90 -4.59
N GLN A 65 24.37 8.94 -3.67
CA GLN A 65 23.21 8.05 -3.56
C GLN A 65 22.01 8.81 -3.00
N SER A 66 20.80 8.41 -3.41
CA SER A 66 19.56 8.97 -2.89
C SER A 66 19.52 8.84 -1.37
N ILE A 67 19.17 9.93 -0.69
CA ILE A 67 18.93 9.96 0.75
C ILE A 67 17.41 9.90 0.94
N ALA A 68 16.94 8.97 1.77
CA ALA A 68 15.52 8.92 2.14
C ALA A 68 15.15 10.13 3.00
N ASP A 69 13.87 10.52 3.02
CA ASP A 69 13.38 11.55 3.93
C ASP A 69 13.67 11.18 5.39
N GLN A 70 14.03 12.18 6.20
CA GLN A 70 14.54 12.01 7.56
C GLN A 70 13.58 12.61 8.57
N ILE A 71 13.29 11.84 9.62
CA ILE A 71 12.55 12.29 10.81
C ILE A 71 13.46 12.05 12.00
N PHE A 72 13.92 13.14 12.63
CA PHE A 72 14.64 13.09 13.90
C PHE A 72 13.71 13.45 15.05
N TYR A 73 14.10 13.14 16.28
CA TYR A 73 13.32 13.47 17.46
C TYR A 73 14.12 14.36 18.40
N ARG A 74 13.45 15.36 18.96
CA ARG A 74 14.05 16.28 19.92
C ARG A 74 14.68 15.49 21.08
N GLY A 75 15.91 15.84 21.43
CA GLY A 75 16.67 15.19 22.51
C GLY A 75 17.46 13.94 22.10
N ASP A 76 17.21 13.38 20.91
CA ASP A 76 17.96 12.22 20.43
C ASP A 76 19.27 12.63 19.72
N ALA A 77 20.33 11.84 19.92
CA ALA A 77 21.56 12.03 19.15
C ALA A 77 21.38 11.57 17.69
N VAL A 78 21.84 12.40 16.76
CA VAL A 78 21.77 12.20 15.31
C VAL A 78 23.17 12.06 14.73
N ASN A 79 23.33 11.13 13.78
CA ASN A 79 24.54 10.97 12.96
C ASN A 79 24.17 10.40 11.58
N LEU A 80 23.79 11.26 10.65
CA LEU A 80 23.44 10.91 9.28
C LEU A 80 24.68 11.03 8.38
N THR A 81 25.11 9.93 7.79
CA THR A 81 26.27 9.89 6.88
C THR A 81 25.80 9.66 5.43
N PRO A 82 26.13 10.56 4.49
CA PRO A 82 25.78 10.37 3.10
C PRO A 82 26.67 9.31 2.43
N THR A 83 26.10 8.56 1.49
CA THR A 83 26.87 7.61 0.68
C THR A 83 27.18 8.24 -0.68
N VAL A 84 28.46 8.46 -0.97
CA VAL A 84 28.93 9.04 -2.24
C VAL A 84 30.00 8.13 -2.85
N LEU A 85 29.87 7.89 -4.16
CA LEU A 85 30.86 7.17 -4.96
C LEU A 85 31.76 8.17 -5.71
N GLY A 86 33.05 7.91 -5.75
CA GLY A 86 34.05 8.79 -6.38
C GLY A 86 34.76 9.70 -5.38
N GLU A 87 35.68 10.53 -5.88
CA GLU A 87 36.47 11.46 -5.08
C GLU A 87 35.66 12.73 -4.78
N VAL A 88 35.55 13.09 -3.49
CA VAL A 88 34.84 14.29 -3.02
C VAL A 88 35.82 15.22 -2.31
N HIS A 89 35.82 16.50 -2.69
CA HIS A 89 36.61 17.55 -2.06
C HIS A 89 35.85 18.26 -0.94
N SER A 90 34.54 18.48 -1.13
CA SER A 90 33.70 19.19 -0.17
C SER A 90 32.23 18.86 -0.39
N TYR A 91 31.44 19.11 0.65
CA TYR A 91 29.99 19.01 0.64
C TYR A 91 29.36 20.35 0.95
N ALA A 92 28.17 20.57 0.39
CA ALA A 92 27.31 21.69 0.70
C ALA A 92 25.88 21.21 0.99
N LEU A 93 25.17 21.92 1.86
CA LEU A 93 23.77 21.67 2.17
C LEU A 93 22.99 22.95 1.90
N THR A 94 21.92 22.86 1.12
CA THR A 94 21.05 24.00 0.81
C THR A 94 19.60 23.67 1.16
N PRO A 95 18.93 24.45 2.03
CA PRO A 95 19.49 25.60 2.76
C PRO A 95 20.44 25.15 3.89
N ASP A 96 21.24 26.07 4.42
CA ASP A 96 22.27 25.79 5.44
C ASP A 96 21.76 25.92 6.89
N ASN A 97 20.47 26.21 7.06
CA ASN A 97 19.83 26.44 8.35
C ASN A 97 19.19 25.17 8.94
N LEU A 98 20.04 24.23 9.35
CA LEU A 98 19.58 23.03 10.07
C LEU A 98 18.80 23.37 11.35
N PRO A 99 17.89 22.49 11.80
CA PRO A 99 17.23 22.61 13.10
C PRO A 99 18.22 22.82 14.25
N THR A 100 17.84 23.62 15.24
CA THR A 100 18.72 23.97 16.37
C THR A 100 19.23 22.72 17.07
N GLY A 101 20.55 22.65 17.27
CA GLY A 101 21.22 21.50 17.89
C GLY A 101 21.81 20.50 16.89
N LEU A 102 21.49 20.62 15.60
CA LEU A 102 22.14 19.90 14.51
C LEU A 102 23.23 20.75 13.85
N SER A 103 24.20 20.06 13.25
CA SER A 103 25.34 20.65 12.56
C SER A 103 25.68 19.84 11.30
N PHE A 104 26.25 20.51 10.32
CA PHE A 104 26.69 19.91 9.06
C PHE A 104 28.20 20.04 8.91
N ASP A 105 28.90 18.93 8.66
CA ASP A 105 30.33 18.94 8.35
C ASP A 105 30.55 19.02 6.83
N THR A 106 30.99 20.19 6.35
CA THR A 106 31.26 20.44 4.92
C THR A 106 32.39 19.60 4.33
N ARG A 107 33.17 18.88 5.15
CA ARG A 107 34.24 17.99 4.68
C ARG A 107 33.77 16.55 4.53
N THR A 108 32.82 16.11 5.34
CA THR A 108 32.34 14.70 5.35
C THR A 108 30.90 14.54 4.86
N GLY A 109 30.14 15.64 4.77
CA GLY A 109 28.72 15.65 4.45
C GLY A 109 27.83 15.14 5.60
N VAL A 110 28.42 14.86 6.77
CA VAL A 110 27.70 14.31 7.92
C VAL A 110 26.82 15.38 8.56
N ILE A 111 25.55 15.04 8.82
CA ILE A 111 24.66 15.81 9.69
C ILE A 111 24.65 15.15 11.07
N SER A 112 25.04 15.88 12.11
CA SER A 112 25.14 15.34 13.47
C SER A 112 24.78 16.35 14.56
N GLY A 113 24.46 15.86 15.74
CA GLY A 113 24.12 16.67 16.92
C GLY A 113 22.91 16.13 17.68
N THR A 114 22.30 16.96 18.50
CA THR A 114 21.07 16.62 19.24
C THR A 114 20.09 17.78 19.07
N PRO A 115 19.00 17.60 18.31
CA PRO A 115 18.08 18.69 18.05
C PRO A 115 17.34 19.08 19.34
N THR A 116 17.19 20.39 19.58
CA THR A 116 16.62 20.93 20.82
C THR A 116 15.22 21.49 20.66
N ALA A 117 14.74 21.63 19.43
CA ALA A 117 13.41 22.13 19.09
C ALA A 117 12.83 21.37 17.89
N ALA A 118 11.53 21.12 17.92
CA ALA A 118 10.80 20.52 16.80
C ALA A 118 10.69 21.51 15.63
N THR A 119 10.70 20.99 14.41
CA THR A 119 10.60 21.76 13.17
C THR A 119 9.83 20.95 12.13
N THR A 120 8.91 21.59 11.41
CA THR A 120 8.22 20.96 10.27
C THR A 120 9.19 20.64 9.14
N ALA A 121 8.83 19.69 8.28
CA ALA A 121 9.66 19.27 7.13
C ALA A 121 10.14 20.44 6.26
N LEU A 122 11.46 20.46 6.02
CA LEU A 122 12.12 21.32 5.05
C LEU A 122 12.93 20.45 4.08
N THR A 123 12.83 20.74 2.79
CA THR A 123 13.64 20.04 1.77
C THR A 123 15.04 20.62 1.73
N TYR A 124 16.02 19.75 1.97
CA TYR A 124 17.44 20.04 1.81
C TYR A 124 17.98 19.38 0.55
N SER A 125 18.96 20.02 -0.08
CA SER A 125 19.76 19.48 -1.17
C SER A 125 21.18 19.29 -0.67
N LEU A 126 21.62 18.04 -0.56
CA LEU A 126 23.01 17.71 -0.31
C LEU A 126 23.77 17.68 -1.62
N GLU A 127 24.82 18.48 -1.73
CA GLU A 127 25.74 18.51 -2.86
C GLU A 127 27.09 17.93 -2.46
N ALA A 128 27.66 17.07 -3.30
CA ALA A 128 29.04 16.61 -3.21
C ALA A 128 29.84 17.14 -4.40
N MET A 129 30.89 17.92 -4.11
CA MET A 129 31.79 18.51 -5.10
C MET A 129 33.07 17.68 -5.20
N GLY A 130 33.40 17.24 -6.41
CA GLY A 130 34.63 16.53 -6.73
C GLY A 130 35.42 17.19 -7.86
N PRO A 131 36.55 16.60 -8.27
CA PRO A 131 37.38 17.15 -9.34
C PRO A 131 36.68 17.19 -10.71
N GLY A 132 35.67 16.34 -10.93
CA GLY A 132 34.88 16.30 -12.17
C GLY A 132 33.68 17.25 -12.23
N GLY A 133 33.34 17.90 -11.12
CA GLY A 133 32.09 18.66 -10.95
C GLY A 133 31.33 18.23 -9.70
N PHE A 134 30.04 18.55 -9.63
CA PHE A 134 29.18 18.24 -8.48
C PHE A 134 28.00 17.35 -8.87
N ALA A 135 27.49 16.62 -7.87
CA ALA A 135 26.19 15.96 -7.92
C ALA A 135 25.41 16.30 -6.66
N SER A 136 24.08 16.31 -6.76
CA SER A 136 23.20 16.62 -5.65
C SER A 136 22.04 15.64 -5.54
N THR A 137 21.55 15.48 -4.31
CA THR A 137 20.31 14.75 -4.01
C THR A 137 19.44 15.57 -3.05
N PRO A 138 18.14 15.70 -3.33
CA PRO A 138 17.20 16.25 -2.36
C PRO A 138 16.82 15.21 -1.31
N PHE A 139 16.41 15.68 -0.13
CA PHE A 139 15.70 14.91 0.90
C PHE A 139 14.95 15.88 1.83
N ALA A 140 13.82 15.47 2.38
CA ALA A 140 13.16 16.22 3.45
C ALA A 140 13.77 15.88 4.81
N LEU A 141 13.87 16.87 5.70
CA LEU A 141 14.24 16.67 7.09
C LEU A 141 13.27 17.41 8.00
N GLU A 142 12.76 16.72 9.01
CA GLU A 142 11.96 17.28 10.10
C GLU A 142 12.46 16.83 11.47
N VAL A 143 12.07 17.56 12.51
CA VAL A 143 12.31 17.19 13.92
C VAL A 143 10.95 17.11 14.61
N GLY A 144 10.61 15.93 15.11
CA GLY A 144 9.38 15.64 15.84
C GLY A 144 9.61 15.43 17.34
N TYR A 145 8.57 14.94 18.00
CA TYR A 145 8.58 14.53 19.40
C TYR A 145 8.52 13.02 19.55
N ARG A 146 9.10 12.50 20.63
CA ARG A 146 8.95 11.10 21.04
C ARG A 146 8.32 11.05 22.43
N LEU A 147 7.21 10.33 22.53
CA LEU A 147 6.52 10.01 23.77
C LEU A 147 6.73 8.51 24.05
N VAL A 148 6.90 8.14 25.32
CA VAL A 148 7.12 6.74 25.72
C VAL A 148 6.07 6.37 26.74
N VAL A 149 5.22 5.40 26.38
CA VAL A 149 4.24 4.84 27.30
C VAL A 149 4.97 4.07 28.39
N ASP A 150 4.71 4.38 29.65
CA ASP A 150 5.35 3.74 30.81
C ASP A 150 4.35 3.01 31.72
N SER A 151 3.06 3.09 31.42
CA SER A 151 2.00 2.45 32.19
C SER A 151 1.03 1.65 31.31
N THR A 152 0.60 0.50 31.85
CA THR A 152 -0.50 -0.30 31.30
C THR A 152 -1.87 0.14 31.84
N GLY A 153 -1.91 1.06 32.80
CA GLY A 153 -3.14 1.57 33.38
C GLY A 153 -3.83 2.54 32.43
N ASP A 154 -4.96 2.11 31.84
CA ASP A 154 -5.77 2.97 30.96
C ASP A 154 -7.24 2.97 31.44
N THR A 155 -7.41 3.38 32.70
CA THR A 155 -8.73 3.50 33.34
C THR A 155 -9.09 4.96 33.56
N LEU A 156 -10.22 5.37 32.97
CA LEU A 156 -10.77 6.71 33.19
C LEU A 156 -11.30 6.90 34.62
N PRO A 157 -11.27 8.13 35.16
CA PRO A 157 -10.86 9.37 34.49
C PRO A 157 -9.35 9.65 34.53
N ASN A 158 -8.58 8.92 35.34
CA ASN A 158 -7.19 9.27 35.66
C ASN A 158 -6.22 9.10 34.50
N ALA A 159 -6.52 8.20 33.55
CA ALA A 159 -5.62 7.88 32.44
C ALA A 159 -5.57 8.93 31.31
N ASN A 160 -6.36 10.02 31.39
CA ASN A 160 -6.22 11.12 30.44
C ASN A 160 -4.98 11.95 30.76
N ASP A 161 -4.39 12.52 29.71
CA ASP A 161 -3.36 13.53 29.88
C ASP A 161 -3.91 14.75 30.67
N VAL A 162 -3.14 15.24 31.62
CA VAL A 162 -3.56 16.37 32.48
C VAL A 162 -3.34 17.74 31.85
N ALA A 163 -2.46 17.84 30.86
CA ALA A 163 -1.96 19.10 30.31
C ALA A 163 -1.59 19.00 28.81
N LEU A 164 -2.60 18.80 27.96
CA LEU A 164 -2.43 18.73 26.50
C LEU A 164 -1.55 19.83 25.90
N GLY A 165 -0.54 19.43 25.12
CA GLY A 165 0.39 20.25 24.37
C GLY A 165 1.60 20.74 25.17
N ASP A 166 1.85 20.18 26.36
CA ASP A 166 2.98 20.55 27.22
C ASP A 166 4.26 19.72 26.99
N GLU A 167 4.25 18.86 25.96
CA GLU A 167 5.33 17.93 25.57
C GLU A 167 5.50 16.71 26.51
N ALA A 168 4.64 16.54 27.52
CA ALA A 168 4.69 15.44 28.47
C ALA A 168 3.36 14.68 28.51
N CYS A 169 3.40 13.37 28.31
CA CYS A 169 2.19 12.54 28.28
C CYS A 169 1.67 12.14 29.68
N LEU A 170 1.73 13.04 30.67
CA LEU A 170 1.48 12.69 32.07
C LEU A 170 -0.02 12.69 32.41
N ASP A 171 -0.44 11.61 33.05
CA ASP A 171 -1.78 11.43 33.57
C ASP A 171 -1.91 11.90 35.03
N ALA A 172 -3.09 11.77 35.64
CA ALA A 172 -3.34 12.26 37.00
C ALA A 172 -2.51 11.54 38.09
N ASP A 173 -1.95 10.37 37.77
CA ASP A 173 -1.11 9.55 38.62
C ASP A 173 0.39 9.70 38.27
N ASN A 174 0.75 10.72 37.48
CA ASN A 174 2.10 10.99 36.93
C ASN A 174 2.67 9.82 36.12
N GLN A 175 1.81 9.11 35.40
CA GLN A 175 2.19 8.04 34.48
C GLN A 175 1.87 8.45 33.05
N CYS A 176 2.56 7.86 32.08
CA CYS A 176 2.23 7.98 30.67
C CYS A 176 1.49 6.72 30.21
N SER A 177 0.16 6.78 30.30
CA SER A 177 -0.73 5.78 29.71
C SER A 177 -0.73 5.89 28.18
N LEU A 178 -1.22 4.84 27.49
CA LEU A 178 -1.38 4.88 26.04
C LEU A 178 -2.33 6.01 25.61
N ARG A 179 -3.45 6.18 26.33
CA ARG A 179 -4.39 7.27 26.09
C ARG A 179 -3.75 8.64 26.25
N ALA A 180 -3.02 8.88 27.34
CA ALA A 180 -2.35 10.16 27.58
C ALA A 180 -1.34 10.47 26.46
N ALA A 181 -0.49 9.50 26.11
CA ALA A 181 0.48 9.64 25.03
C ALA A 181 -0.16 10.00 23.68
N LEU A 182 -1.28 9.35 23.34
CA LEU A 182 -1.97 9.63 22.08
C LEU A 182 -2.72 10.96 22.10
N GLN A 183 -3.30 11.36 23.23
CA GLN A 183 -3.91 12.68 23.38
C GLN A 183 -2.88 13.80 23.23
N GLU A 184 -1.71 13.63 23.86
CA GLU A 184 -0.61 14.56 23.76
C GLU A 184 -0.04 14.62 22.34
N ALA A 185 0.11 13.47 21.67
CA ALA A 185 0.57 13.42 20.28
C ALA A 185 -0.32 14.22 19.32
N VAL A 186 -1.65 14.25 19.55
CA VAL A 186 -2.59 15.06 18.76
C VAL A 186 -2.45 16.54 19.10
N ALA A 187 -2.23 16.89 20.37
CA ALA A 187 -2.08 18.27 20.83
C ALA A 187 -0.79 18.95 20.34
N LEU A 188 0.24 18.16 20.02
CA LEU A 188 1.53 18.63 19.48
C LEU A 188 1.51 18.95 17.97
N SER A 189 0.32 19.03 17.35
CA SER A 189 0.18 19.50 15.97
C SER A 189 0.82 20.91 15.78
N PRO A 190 1.53 21.17 14.66
CA PRO A 190 1.61 20.37 13.43
C PRO A 190 2.79 19.39 13.37
N TYR A 191 3.50 19.16 14.48
CA TYR A 191 4.73 18.37 14.46
C TYR A 191 4.45 16.87 14.36
N THR A 192 5.36 16.14 13.72
CA THR A 192 5.36 14.68 13.73
C THR A 192 5.64 14.17 15.14
N VAL A 193 4.90 13.15 15.57
CA VAL A 193 5.07 12.53 16.89
C VAL A 193 5.23 11.02 16.75
N GLU A 194 6.20 10.45 17.48
CA GLU A 194 6.32 9.01 17.69
C GLU A 194 5.91 8.65 19.11
N VAL A 195 5.00 7.70 19.25
CA VAL A 195 4.59 7.08 20.51
C VAL A 195 5.22 5.69 20.56
N SER A 196 6.19 5.50 21.44
CA SER A 196 6.80 4.20 21.73
C SER A 196 5.98 3.46 22.77
N VAL A 197 5.55 2.24 22.44
CA VAL A 197 4.70 1.38 23.26
C VAL A 197 5.49 0.11 23.62
N PRO A 198 6.04 0.00 24.84
CA PRO A 198 6.79 -1.17 25.27
C PRO A 198 6.01 -2.49 25.18
N ALA A 199 6.73 -3.61 25.31
CA ALA A 199 6.13 -4.94 25.35
C ALA A 199 5.29 -5.11 26.62
N ASN A 200 3.96 -5.05 26.47
CA ASN A 200 3.00 -5.39 27.51
C ASN A 200 1.60 -5.60 26.92
N THR A 201 0.65 -6.02 27.76
CA THR A 201 -0.78 -5.95 27.46
C THR A 201 -1.40 -4.71 28.09
N TYR A 202 -1.95 -3.85 27.25
CA TYR A 202 -2.61 -2.59 27.58
C TYR A 202 -4.11 -2.80 27.47
N THR A 203 -4.75 -3.15 28.58
CA THR A 203 -6.19 -3.42 28.63
C THR A 203 -7.00 -2.13 28.75
N LEU A 204 -7.89 -1.89 27.78
CA LEU A 204 -8.72 -0.70 27.73
C LEU A 204 -10.08 -0.94 28.39
N THR A 205 -10.43 -0.06 29.33
CA THR A 205 -11.77 -0.04 29.95
C THR A 205 -12.74 0.92 29.26
N SER A 206 -12.22 1.76 28.36
CA SER A 206 -12.98 2.68 27.50
C SER A 206 -12.22 2.93 26.20
N SER A 207 -12.91 3.26 25.12
CA SER A 207 -12.27 3.59 23.84
C SER A 207 -11.36 4.80 23.93
N ILE A 208 -10.20 4.73 23.29
CA ILE A 208 -9.33 5.90 23.06
C ILE A 208 -9.95 6.70 21.92
N GLN A 209 -10.40 7.92 22.24
CA GLN A 209 -11.04 8.83 21.29
C GLN A 209 -10.06 9.95 20.92
N LEU A 210 -9.65 10.00 19.66
CA LEU A 210 -8.79 11.04 19.11
C LEU A 210 -9.56 11.79 18.02
N ASN A 211 -9.70 13.10 18.21
CA ASN A 211 -10.47 13.95 17.31
C ASN A 211 -9.57 15.03 16.71
N SER A 212 -9.91 15.47 15.50
CA SER A 212 -9.22 16.57 14.81
C SER A 212 -7.71 16.34 14.63
N ILE A 213 -7.31 15.09 14.39
CA ILE A 213 -5.91 14.74 14.09
C ILE A 213 -5.49 15.46 12.82
N SER A 214 -4.37 16.20 12.88
CA SER A 214 -3.89 17.08 11.80
C SER A 214 -2.40 16.96 11.49
N ASN A 215 -1.68 16.14 12.24
CA ASN A 215 -0.26 15.85 12.11
C ASN A 215 -0.02 14.37 11.77
N LYS A 216 1.27 13.99 11.66
CA LYS A 216 1.68 12.59 11.50
C LYS A 216 1.99 11.98 12.87
N ILE A 217 1.36 10.84 13.17
CA ILE A 217 1.57 10.11 14.41
C ILE A 217 2.02 8.69 14.07
N PHE A 218 3.18 8.30 14.59
CA PHE A 218 3.70 6.93 14.50
C PHE A 218 3.55 6.25 15.86
N VAL A 219 2.86 5.13 15.94
CA VAL A 219 2.68 4.35 17.16
C VAL A 219 3.43 3.03 17.00
N ARG A 220 4.50 2.84 17.77
CA ARG A 220 5.43 1.71 17.59
C ARG A 220 5.40 0.76 18.78
N GLY A 221 4.95 -0.47 18.52
CA GLY A 221 5.15 -1.59 19.43
C GLY A 221 6.51 -2.27 19.23
N VAL A 222 6.78 -3.29 20.03
CA VAL A 222 7.98 -4.13 19.92
C VAL A 222 7.78 -5.25 18.89
N ASN A 223 6.63 -5.92 18.97
CA ASN A 223 6.10 -6.87 17.98
C ASN A 223 4.66 -7.24 18.38
N SER A 224 3.91 -7.79 17.42
CA SER A 224 2.50 -8.17 17.60
C SER A 224 2.25 -9.29 18.62
N SER A 225 3.28 -10.02 19.05
CA SER A 225 3.15 -11.04 20.10
C SER A 225 3.30 -10.51 21.53
N SER A 226 3.89 -9.31 21.69
CA SER A 226 4.31 -8.79 23.00
C SER A 226 3.77 -7.41 23.33
N THR A 227 3.49 -6.56 22.34
CA THR A 227 2.76 -5.31 22.54
C THR A 227 1.31 -5.52 22.10
N VAL A 228 0.39 -5.60 23.07
CA VAL A 228 -1.02 -5.96 22.85
C VAL A 228 -1.93 -4.87 23.40
N ILE A 229 -2.79 -4.30 22.57
CA ILE A 229 -3.89 -3.43 22.97
C ILE A 229 -5.15 -4.30 23.05
N ASP A 230 -5.72 -4.45 24.24
CA ASP A 230 -6.77 -5.43 24.52
C ASP A 230 -8.07 -4.76 24.98
N GLY A 231 -9.18 -5.06 24.30
CA GLY A 231 -10.51 -4.51 24.62
C GLY A 231 -11.28 -5.32 25.65
N ALA A 232 -10.70 -6.40 26.18
CA ALA A 232 -11.28 -7.32 27.16
C ALA A 232 -12.66 -7.87 26.76
N ASN A 233 -12.96 -7.95 25.47
CA ASN A 233 -14.27 -8.34 24.91
C ASN A 233 -15.43 -7.41 25.30
N SER A 234 -15.15 -6.20 25.81
CA SER A 234 -16.18 -5.23 26.21
C SER A 234 -15.97 -3.83 25.67
N THR A 235 -14.76 -3.53 25.20
CA THR A 235 -14.34 -2.19 24.82
C THR A 235 -13.90 -2.14 23.36
N LYS A 236 -14.45 -1.19 22.60
CA LYS A 236 -13.89 -0.81 21.30
C LYS A 236 -12.57 -0.09 21.54
N LEU A 237 -11.51 -0.43 20.82
CA LEU A 237 -10.18 0.10 21.16
C LEU A 237 -10.06 1.59 20.82
N PHE A 238 -10.33 1.97 19.57
CA PHE A 238 -10.06 3.30 19.04
C PHE A 238 -11.25 3.90 18.30
N TYR A 239 -11.44 5.20 18.50
CA TYR A 239 -12.26 6.07 17.66
C TYR A 239 -11.38 7.21 17.15
N LEU A 240 -11.10 7.22 15.85
CA LEU A 240 -10.15 8.14 15.24
C LEU A 240 -10.85 9.02 14.20
N SER A 241 -10.71 10.34 14.38
CA SER A 241 -11.18 11.34 13.44
C SER A 241 -10.05 12.31 13.10
N ALA A 242 -9.61 12.29 11.85
CA ALA A 242 -8.73 13.32 11.30
C ALA A 242 -9.51 14.57 10.84
N VAL A 243 -8.77 15.61 10.45
CA VAL A 243 -9.31 16.79 9.76
C VAL A 243 -9.33 16.66 8.24
N ASN A 244 -8.57 15.71 7.69
CA ASN A 244 -8.55 15.27 6.29
C ASN A 244 -7.52 14.13 6.11
N THR A 245 -7.43 13.61 4.88
CA THR A 245 -6.49 12.55 4.47
C THR A 245 -5.00 12.90 4.52
N ASN A 246 -4.61 14.16 4.74
CA ASN A 246 -3.19 14.50 4.95
C ASN A 246 -2.72 14.18 6.37
N ALA A 247 -3.63 14.05 7.33
CA ALA A 247 -3.30 13.54 8.66
C ALA A 247 -3.10 12.02 8.56
N GLN A 248 -2.02 11.54 9.18
CA GLN A 248 -1.64 10.13 9.10
C GLN A 248 -1.42 9.57 10.50
N VAL A 249 -2.03 8.43 10.79
CA VAL A 249 -1.71 7.65 11.99
C VAL A 249 -1.24 6.26 11.56
N SER A 250 -0.02 5.91 11.90
CA SER A 250 0.61 4.66 11.48
C SER A 250 0.94 3.82 12.70
N TYR A 251 0.48 2.57 12.72
CA TYR A 251 0.72 1.61 13.79
C TYR A 251 1.66 0.52 13.31
N PHE A 252 2.68 0.21 14.12
CA PHE A 252 3.70 -0.78 13.80
C PHE A 252 3.83 -1.82 14.90
N ASP A 253 4.03 -3.07 14.52
CA ASP A 253 4.61 -4.09 15.40
C ASP A 253 3.80 -4.30 16.69
N MET A 254 2.47 -4.37 16.60
CA MET A 254 1.58 -4.56 17.75
C MET A 254 0.30 -5.33 17.42
N ALA A 255 -0.39 -5.81 18.45
CA ALA A 255 -1.68 -6.48 18.32
C ALA A 255 -2.84 -5.66 18.87
N PHE A 256 -4.00 -5.81 18.22
CA PHE A 256 -5.29 -5.26 18.58
C PHE A 256 -6.25 -6.42 18.78
N LYS A 257 -6.55 -6.73 20.05
CA LYS A 257 -7.27 -7.95 20.43
C LYS A 257 -8.54 -7.67 21.19
N ASN A 258 -9.50 -8.57 21.03
CA ASN A 258 -10.72 -8.64 21.83
C ASN A 258 -11.48 -7.29 21.88
N GLY A 259 -11.32 -6.47 20.84
CA GLY A 259 -12.06 -5.23 20.69
C GLY A 259 -13.53 -5.55 20.48
N ASN A 260 -14.40 -5.05 21.35
CA ASN A 260 -15.83 -5.29 21.26
C ASN A 260 -16.58 -4.04 21.69
N GLY A 261 -17.53 -3.59 20.89
CA GLY A 261 -18.40 -2.49 21.28
C GLY A 261 -19.71 -2.53 20.54
N LEU A 262 -20.70 -1.83 21.09
CA LEU A 262 -21.92 -1.53 20.35
C LEU A 262 -21.55 -0.74 19.08
N GLY A 263 -22.15 -1.09 17.94
CA GLY A 263 -21.92 -0.43 16.65
C GLY A 263 -20.79 -1.04 15.82
N ASN A 264 -20.09 -0.22 15.03
CA ASN A 264 -19.14 -0.66 14.00
C ASN A 264 -17.68 -0.56 14.46
N GLY A 265 -16.79 -1.40 13.92
CA GLY A 265 -15.34 -1.34 14.19
C GLY A 265 -14.99 -1.84 15.59
N GLY A 266 -14.79 -3.14 15.80
CA GLY A 266 -14.49 -3.68 17.13
C GLY A 266 -13.15 -3.19 17.68
N ALA A 267 -12.13 -3.06 16.82
CA ALA A 267 -10.86 -2.42 17.15
C ALA A 267 -10.88 -0.93 16.80
N PHE A 268 -11.13 -0.59 15.54
CA PHE A 268 -11.01 0.77 15.02
C PHE A 268 -12.30 1.24 14.36
N TYR A 269 -12.74 2.42 14.78
CA TYR A 269 -13.67 3.27 14.06
C TYR A 269 -12.87 4.43 13.46
N LEU A 270 -12.90 4.58 12.13
CA LEU A 270 -12.14 5.59 11.39
C LEU A 270 -13.10 6.50 10.64
N SER A 271 -13.12 7.80 10.93
CA SER A 271 -14.08 8.72 10.30
C SER A 271 -13.54 9.58 9.16
N ASP A 272 -12.22 9.82 9.14
CA ASP A 272 -11.47 10.57 8.13
C ASP A 272 -9.98 10.30 8.38
N GLY A 273 -9.12 10.48 7.38
CA GLY A 273 -7.66 10.40 7.52
C GLY A 273 -7.01 9.24 6.78
N SER A 274 -5.68 9.16 6.91
CA SER A 274 -4.88 8.04 6.42
C SER A 274 -4.37 7.20 7.58
N TYR A 275 -4.57 5.89 7.51
CA TYR A 275 -4.21 4.94 8.56
C TYR A 275 -3.37 3.80 7.99
N GLU A 276 -2.20 3.58 8.58
CA GLU A 276 -1.29 2.52 8.18
C GLU A 276 -1.15 1.49 9.31
N PHE A 277 -1.15 0.22 8.95
CA PHE A 277 -0.95 -0.90 9.86
C PHE A 277 0.12 -1.82 9.29
N THR A 278 1.29 -1.83 9.92
CA THR A 278 2.45 -2.55 9.39
C THR A 278 2.95 -3.56 10.42
N ARG A 279 2.97 -4.85 10.05
CA ARG A 279 3.28 -5.98 10.96
C ARG A 279 2.37 -6.02 12.20
N CYS A 280 1.10 -5.68 12.00
CA CYS A 280 0.10 -5.67 13.06
C CYS A 280 -0.74 -6.95 13.07
N LEU A 281 -1.28 -7.32 14.24
CA LEU A 281 -2.23 -8.43 14.40
C LEU A 281 -3.58 -7.90 14.88
N PHE A 282 -4.64 -8.21 14.15
CA PHE A 282 -6.02 -7.98 14.56
C PHE A 282 -6.67 -9.33 14.85
N GLU A 283 -6.94 -9.61 16.12
CA GLU A 283 -7.42 -10.93 16.54
C GLU A 283 -8.67 -10.84 17.41
N SER A 284 -9.66 -11.67 17.08
CA SER A 284 -10.89 -11.84 17.89
C SER A 284 -11.63 -10.53 18.17
N ASN A 285 -11.53 -9.54 17.28
CA ASN A 285 -12.33 -8.33 17.38
C ASN A 285 -13.74 -8.62 16.87
N LEU A 286 -14.73 -8.21 17.66
CA LEU A 286 -16.12 -8.60 17.50
C LEU A 286 -17.03 -7.37 17.52
N VAL A 287 -18.00 -7.34 16.62
CA VAL A 287 -19.16 -6.44 16.73
C VAL A 287 -20.46 -7.23 16.65
N THR A 288 -21.30 -7.12 17.68
CA THR A 288 -22.55 -7.89 17.79
C THR A 288 -23.74 -7.25 17.08
N SER A 289 -23.63 -5.97 16.71
CA SER A 289 -24.69 -5.23 16.02
C SER A 289 -24.10 -4.13 15.13
N GLY A 290 -23.30 -4.53 14.14
CA GLY A 290 -22.57 -3.61 13.28
C GLY A 290 -21.66 -4.30 12.27
N ARG A 291 -20.75 -3.52 11.69
CA ARG A 291 -19.85 -3.92 10.59
C ARG A 291 -18.39 -3.70 10.96
N GLY A 292 -17.49 -4.42 10.29
CA GLY A 292 -16.05 -4.28 10.52
C GLY A 292 -15.66 -4.83 11.89
N GLY A 293 -15.53 -6.15 12.01
CA GLY A 293 -15.19 -6.77 13.31
C GLY A 293 -13.91 -6.20 13.89
N ALA A 294 -12.90 -5.93 13.06
CA ALA A 294 -11.71 -5.18 13.45
C ALA A 294 -11.83 -3.69 13.09
N ILE A 295 -11.89 -3.37 11.81
CA ILE A 295 -11.78 -2.01 11.30
C ILE A 295 -13.06 -1.63 10.54
N TRP A 296 -13.57 -0.44 10.82
CA TRP A 296 -14.66 0.16 10.07
C TRP A 296 -14.32 1.59 9.66
N ALA A 297 -14.45 1.87 8.35
CA ALA A 297 -14.39 3.22 7.80
C ALA A 297 -15.80 3.83 7.70
N ASP A 298 -15.94 5.05 8.23
CA ASP A 298 -17.18 5.82 8.23
C ASP A 298 -17.48 6.38 6.84
N PRO A 299 -18.67 6.16 6.27
CA PRO A 299 -19.02 6.67 4.95
C PRO A 299 -19.21 8.21 4.90
N THR A 300 -18.92 8.95 5.98
CA THR A 300 -19.06 10.41 5.99
C THR A 300 -17.92 11.15 5.28
N ASN A 301 -16.68 10.68 5.40
CA ASN A 301 -15.52 11.28 4.73
C ASN A 301 -14.57 10.22 4.18
N PRO A 302 -13.74 10.54 3.17
CA PRO A 302 -12.74 9.62 2.65
C PRO A 302 -11.78 9.14 3.74
N VAL A 303 -11.45 7.85 3.70
CA VAL A 303 -10.52 7.20 4.62
C VAL A 303 -9.56 6.37 3.77
N VAL A 304 -8.27 6.51 4.02
CA VAL A 304 -7.24 5.68 3.39
C VAL A 304 -6.75 4.68 4.43
N ILE A 305 -6.78 3.40 4.10
CA ILE A 305 -6.30 2.31 4.94
C ILE A 305 -5.24 1.55 4.17
N THR A 306 -4.05 1.43 4.74
CA THR A 306 -3.00 0.54 4.22
C THR A 306 -2.65 -0.49 5.27
N THR A 307 -2.69 -1.77 4.90
CA THR A 307 -2.23 -2.87 5.74
C THR A 307 -1.09 -3.59 5.04
N GLU A 308 0.08 -3.63 5.67
CA GLU A 308 1.27 -4.29 5.16
C GLU A 308 1.74 -5.35 6.15
N GLN A 309 2.03 -6.57 5.68
CA GLN A 309 2.55 -7.67 6.50
C GLN A 309 1.70 -7.94 7.76
N SER A 310 0.40 -7.64 7.69
CA SER A 310 -0.49 -7.64 8.84
C SER A 310 -1.43 -8.84 8.80
N GLN A 311 -1.92 -9.22 9.96
CA GLN A 311 -2.74 -10.43 10.14
C GLN A 311 -4.11 -10.05 10.70
N PHE A 312 -5.17 -10.62 10.12
CA PHE A 312 -6.54 -10.48 10.58
C PHE A 312 -7.12 -11.87 10.83
N ILE A 313 -7.26 -12.24 12.10
CA ILE A 313 -7.58 -13.61 12.52
C ILE A 313 -8.85 -13.60 13.36
N SER A 314 -9.84 -14.40 12.96
CA SER A 314 -11.06 -14.65 13.73
C SER A 314 -11.83 -13.40 14.14
N ASN A 315 -11.74 -12.32 13.34
CA ASN A 315 -12.57 -11.14 13.55
C ASN A 315 -13.99 -11.41 13.04
N SER A 316 -14.99 -10.86 13.72
CA SER A 316 -16.38 -11.16 13.43
C SER A 316 -17.29 -9.94 13.50
N ALA A 317 -18.24 -9.87 12.57
CA ALA A 317 -19.30 -8.88 12.59
C ALA A 317 -20.69 -9.54 12.47
N SER A 318 -21.67 -9.07 13.22
CA SER A 318 -23.08 -9.43 13.01
C SER A 318 -23.91 -8.17 12.81
N SER A 319 -24.10 -7.80 11.54
CA SER A 319 -25.11 -6.82 11.13
C SER A 319 -26.39 -7.54 10.69
N ILE A 320 -27.41 -6.77 10.34
CA ILE A 320 -28.68 -7.18 9.72
C ILE A 320 -28.78 -6.71 8.26
N SER A 321 -27.63 -6.43 7.62
CA SER A 321 -27.57 -5.85 6.28
C SER A 321 -26.50 -6.55 5.44
N ASN A 322 -26.89 -7.02 4.26
CA ASN A 322 -25.98 -7.50 3.22
C ASN A 322 -24.72 -6.60 3.07
N SER A 323 -23.56 -7.18 2.73
CA SER A 323 -22.26 -6.49 2.47
C SER A 323 -21.39 -6.04 3.66
N ASN A 324 -21.31 -6.80 4.75
CA ASN A 324 -20.35 -6.48 5.83
C ASN A 324 -18.98 -7.11 5.58
N GLY A 325 -17.93 -6.46 6.07
CA GLY A 325 -16.62 -7.07 6.28
C GLY A 325 -16.49 -7.60 7.70
N GLY A 326 -16.18 -8.87 7.89
CA GLY A 326 -15.98 -9.46 9.22
C GLY A 326 -14.67 -9.00 9.87
N ALA A 327 -13.65 -8.68 9.10
CA ALA A 327 -12.44 -8.00 9.57
C ALA A 327 -12.48 -6.51 9.26
N ILE A 328 -12.51 -6.14 7.98
CA ILE A 328 -12.42 -4.76 7.51
C ILE A 328 -13.66 -4.42 6.72
N HIS A 329 -14.37 -3.38 7.12
CA HIS A 329 -15.44 -2.80 6.32
C HIS A 329 -15.00 -1.45 5.76
N VAL A 330 -14.98 -1.36 4.43
CA VAL A 330 -14.83 -0.10 3.69
C VAL A 330 -16.16 0.22 3.02
N GLY A 331 -16.75 1.34 3.43
CA GLY A 331 -18.10 1.73 3.07
C GLY A 331 -18.23 2.34 1.67
N ARG A 332 -18.95 3.45 1.59
CA ARG A 332 -19.16 4.24 0.38
C ARG A 332 -18.23 5.46 0.44
N ASP A 333 -18.15 6.24 -0.63
CA ASP A 333 -17.59 7.60 -0.59
C ASP A 333 -16.05 7.74 -0.60
N ASP A 334 -15.43 7.07 -1.57
CA ASP A 334 -14.05 7.28 -2.02
C ASP A 334 -12.99 6.90 -0.99
N HIS A 335 -13.27 5.90 -0.15
CA HIS A 335 -12.23 5.26 0.65
C HIS A 335 -11.20 4.56 -0.24
N VAL A 336 -10.01 4.36 0.29
CA VAL A 336 -8.97 3.54 -0.33
C VAL A 336 -8.54 2.46 0.66
N LEU A 337 -8.51 1.22 0.22
CA LEU A 337 -7.96 0.10 0.98
C LEU A 337 -6.86 -0.57 0.17
N THR A 338 -5.65 -0.54 0.71
CA THR A 338 -4.49 -1.23 0.16
C THR A 338 -4.08 -2.33 1.13
N VAL A 339 -4.02 -3.57 0.64
CA VAL A 339 -3.65 -4.77 1.40
C VAL A 339 -2.45 -5.39 0.71
N ILE A 340 -1.30 -5.39 1.39
CA ILE A 340 -0.02 -5.87 0.87
C ILE A 340 0.51 -6.94 1.81
N ASP A 341 0.92 -8.08 1.26
CA ASP A 341 1.64 -9.13 1.98
C ASP A 341 0.94 -9.56 3.29
N SER A 342 -0.39 -9.51 3.32
CA SER A 342 -1.19 -9.64 4.53
C SER A 342 -2.02 -10.92 4.56
N TYR A 343 -2.35 -11.37 5.76
CA TYR A 343 -2.95 -12.68 6.01
C TYR A 343 -4.31 -12.56 6.70
N PHE A 344 -5.35 -13.12 6.09
CA PHE A 344 -6.73 -13.11 6.61
C PHE A 344 -7.21 -14.53 6.82
N SER A 345 -7.55 -14.91 8.05
CA SER A 345 -7.98 -16.27 8.37
C SER A 345 -9.16 -16.33 9.32
N GLY A 346 -10.18 -17.11 8.95
CA GLY A 346 -11.32 -17.41 9.83
C GLY A 346 -12.15 -16.20 10.22
N ASN A 347 -12.08 -15.08 9.47
CA ASN A 347 -12.91 -13.92 9.74
C ASN A 347 -14.34 -14.19 9.24
N THR A 348 -15.35 -13.78 10.00
CA THR A 348 -16.74 -14.17 9.70
C THR A 348 -17.72 -13.01 9.77
N VAL A 349 -18.83 -13.18 9.07
CA VAL A 349 -20.01 -12.32 9.22
C VAL A 349 -21.20 -13.21 9.58
N GLY A 350 -22.11 -12.72 10.42
CA GLY A 350 -23.32 -13.42 10.84
C GLY A 350 -24.39 -13.60 9.74
N GLU A 351 -24.14 -13.19 8.50
CA GLU A 351 -25.13 -13.08 7.42
C GLU A 351 -24.68 -13.78 6.14
N PHE A 352 -25.67 -14.23 5.36
CA PHE A 352 -25.48 -14.76 4.01
C PHE A 352 -25.04 -13.65 3.04
N TRP A 353 -24.23 -13.97 2.02
CA TRP A 353 -23.78 -13.03 0.96
C TRP A 353 -22.93 -11.83 1.44
N ALA A 354 -22.25 -11.97 2.58
CA ALA A 354 -21.33 -10.95 3.12
C ALA A 354 -19.86 -11.38 3.05
N GLY A 355 -18.95 -10.42 3.20
CA GLY A 355 -17.51 -10.60 3.10
C GLY A 355 -16.93 -10.99 4.45
N GLY A 356 -16.53 -12.24 4.61
CA GLY A 356 -15.96 -12.76 5.85
C GLY A 356 -14.78 -11.95 6.34
N SER A 357 -13.89 -11.54 5.43
CA SER A 357 -12.73 -10.69 5.75
C SER A 357 -13.01 -9.23 5.41
N ILE A 358 -13.08 -8.91 4.12
CA ILE A 358 -13.25 -7.55 3.60
C ILE A 358 -14.64 -7.44 2.99
N GLY A 359 -15.36 -6.37 3.32
CA GLY A 359 -16.64 -6.10 2.68
C GLY A 359 -17.00 -4.62 2.54
N GLY A 360 -17.84 -4.30 1.55
CA GLY A 360 -18.26 -2.93 1.22
C GLY A 360 -19.60 -2.87 0.49
N TYR A 361 -20.25 -1.70 0.51
CA TYR A 361 -21.68 -1.52 0.18
C TYR A 361 -21.97 -1.11 -1.26
N ASP A 362 -23.11 -1.57 -1.77
CA ASP A 362 -23.67 -1.24 -3.08
C ASP A 362 -23.93 0.27 -3.25
N GLN A 363 -22.99 0.94 -3.92
CA GLN A 363 -23.00 2.29 -4.56
C GLN A 363 -22.37 3.46 -3.79
N PRO A 364 -21.68 4.36 -4.49
CA PRO A 364 -20.47 4.11 -5.26
C PRO A 364 -19.19 4.40 -4.44
N GLY A 365 -18.15 3.61 -4.71
CA GLY A 365 -16.75 4.02 -4.68
C GLY A 365 -15.96 3.77 -3.40
N SER A 366 -15.10 2.75 -3.43
CA SER A 366 -13.93 2.64 -2.55
C SER A 366 -12.85 1.81 -3.27
N GLU A 367 -11.74 2.47 -3.60
CA GLU A 367 -10.63 1.87 -4.34
C GLU A 367 -9.95 0.80 -3.49
N ILE A 368 -9.88 -0.43 -4.00
CA ILE A 368 -9.35 -1.58 -3.27
C ILE A 368 -8.25 -2.25 -4.10
N HIS A 369 -7.09 -2.38 -3.47
CA HIS A 369 -5.93 -3.06 -4.03
C HIS A 369 -5.43 -4.12 -3.06
N ILE A 370 -5.28 -5.34 -3.56
CA ILE A 370 -4.77 -6.48 -2.82
C ILE A 370 -3.59 -7.05 -3.60
N GLU A 371 -2.46 -7.21 -2.93
CA GLU A 371 -1.24 -7.76 -3.50
C GLU A 371 -0.53 -8.67 -2.49
N GLY A 372 0.06 -9.77 -2.96
CA GLY A 372 0.93 -10.62 -2.14
C GLY A 372 0.22 -11.33 -0.97
N SER A 373 -1.10 -11.32 -0.93
CA SER A 373 -1.88 -11.59 0.29
C SER A 373 -2.60 -12.94 0.26
N THR A 374 -2.87 -13.49 1.44
CA THR A 374 -3.48 -14.81 1.59
C THR A 374 -4.76 -14.78 2.40
N PHE A 375 -5.82 -15.40 1.87
CA PHE A 375 -7.15 -15.46 2.47
C PHE A 375 -7.57 -16.92 2.66
N ILE A 376 -7.81 -17.32 3.91
CA ILE A 376 -8.24 -18.69 4.25
C ILE A 376 -9.55 -18.67 5.03
N ASP A 377 -10.50 -19.49 4.59
CA ASP A 377 -11.71 -19.84 5.37
C ASP A 377 -12.43 -18.63 5.96
N ASN A 378 -12.44 -17.54 5.20
CA ASN A 378 -13.17 -16.34 5.56
C ASN A 378 -14.63 -16.50 5.11
N GLY A 379 -15.58 -16.15 5.98
CA GLY A 379 -17.02 -16.15 5.72
C GLY A 379 -17.77 -17.29 6.43
N LYS A 380 -19.10 -17.22 6.38
CA LYS A 380 -20.03 -18.31 6.72
C LYS A 380 -20.80 -18.73 5.47
N ILE A 381 -21.45 -19.91 5.51
CA ILE A 381 -22.22 -20.54 4.41
C ILE A 381 -22.94 -19.49 3.54
N GLY A 382 -22.61 -19.44 2.25
CA GLY A 382 -23.20 -18.54 1.24
C GLY A 382 -22.61 -17.13 1.20
N GLY A 383 -21.59 -16.81 2.00
CA GLY A 383 -20.82 -15.56 1.96
C GLY A 383 -19.53 -15.68 1.15
N GLY A 384 -18.89 -14.53 0.86
CA GLY A 384 -17.57 -14.47 0.22
C GLY A 384 -16.44 -14.33 1.24
N GLY A 385 -15.23 -14.83 0.96
CA GLY A 385 -14.03 -14.47 1.73
C GLY A 385 -13.79 -12.96 1.67
N ILE A 386 -13.89 -12.41 0.46
CA ILE A 386 -14.05 -10.97 0.17
C ILE A 386 -15.43 -10.79 -0.48
N ALA A 387 -16.25 -9.86 -0.02
CA ALA A 387 -17.50 -9.51 -0.69
C ALA A 387 -17.62 -8.00 -0.93
N LEU A 388 -17.48 -7.60 -2.18
CA LEU A 388 -17.52 -6.19 -2.56
C LEU A 388 -18.74 -5.98 -3.44
N LEU A 389 -19.74 -5.29 -2.88
CA LEU A 389 -20.97 -4.96 -3.58
C LEU A 389 -20.84 -3.55 -4.16
N GLY A 390 -20.93 -3.38 -5.47
CA GLY A 390 -20.89 -2.09 -6.15
C GLY A 390 -19.65 -1.81 -7.03
N TYR A 391 -19.55 -0.58 -7.56
CA TYR A 391 -18.39 -0.14 -8.34
C TYR A 391 -17.16 0.01 -7.47
N CYS A 392 -16.00 -0.45 -7.97
CA CYS A 392 -14.70 -0.25 -7.36
C CYS A 392 -14.45 1.21 -6.94
N THR A 393 -14.63 2.19 -7.83
CA THR A 393 -14.37 3.61 -7.48
C THR A 393 -15.30 4.53 -8.25
N LYS A 394 -15.54 5.76 -7.76
CA LYS A 394 -16.28 6.78 -8.51
C LYS A 394 -15.48 7.33 -9.69
N ASP A 395 -14.15 7.27 -9.61
CA ASP A 395 -13.26 7.66 -10.70
C ASP A 395 -13.22 6.56 -11.77
N LEU A 396 -13.95 6.75 -12.87
CA LEU A 396 -14.06 5.75 -13.94
C LEU A 396 -12.74 5.46 -14.70
N THR A 397 -11.65 6.14 -14.35
CA THR A 397 -10.31 5.88 -14.90
C THR A 397 -9.49 4.90 -14.07
N LYS A 398 -9.94 4.59 -12.84
CA LYS A 398 -9.24 3.74 -11.89
C LYS A 398 -9.90 2.37 -11.78
N ASN A 399 -9.07 1.34 -11.63
CA ASN A 399 -9.51 -0.05 -11.49
C ASN A 399 -9.07 -0.61 -10.15
N CYS A 400 -9.88 -1.49 -9.56
CA CYS A 400 -9.47 -2.25 -8.40
C CYS A 400 -8.67 -3.45 -8.86
N SER A 401 -7.81 -3.96 -7.99
CA SER A 401 -6.95 -5.08 -8.35
C SER A 401 -6.78 -6.08 -7.22
N ILE A 402 -6.71 -7.35 -7.61
CA ILE A 402 -6.23 -8.45 -6.78
C ILE A 402 -5.11 -9.11 -7.56
N LYS A 403 -3.89 -9.07 -7.02
CA LYS A 403 -2.69 -9.53 -7.70
C LYS A 403 -1.87 -10.47 -6.83
N ASN A 404 -1.21 -11.46 -7.43
CA ASN A 404 -0.20 -12.27 -6.75
C ASN A 404 -0.69 -12.80 -5.38
N SER A 405 -1.95 -13.22 -5.31
CA SER A 405 -2.61 -13.54 -4.04
C SER A 405 -3.19 -14.96 -4.06
N THR A 406 -3.24 -15.59 -2.89
CA THR A 406 -3.71 -16.96 -2.71
C THR A 406 -5.00 -16.99 -1.89
N PHE A 407 -6.01 -17.71 -2.38
CA PHE A 407 -7.32 -17.85 -1.74
C PHE A 407 -7.63 -19.32 -1.53
N VAL A 408 -7.96 -19.71 -0.29
CA VAL A 408 -8.21 -21.10 0.10
C VAL A 408 -9.49 -21.26 0.91
N ALA A 409 -10.31 -22.24 0.54
CA ALA A 409 -11.48 -22.69 1.30
C ALA A 409 -11.39 -24.20 1.55
N SER A 410 -11.44 -24.60 2.82
CA SER A 410 -11.13 -25.97 3.26
C SER A 410 -12.33 -26.92 3.35
N ALA A 411 -13.56 -26.41 3.48
CA ALA A 411 -14.80 -27.20 3.40
C ALA A 411 -16.11 -26.37 3.43
N GLN A 412 -16.04 -25.04 3.52
CA GLN A 412 -17.25 -24.24 3.64
C GLN A 412 -17.87 -23.97 2.25
N ASP A 413 -19.20 -24.06 2.18
CA ASP A 413 -20.00 -23.64 1.03
C ASP A 413 -20.02 -22.10 0.95
N ASN A 414 -18.86 -21.50 0.69
CA ASN A 414 -18.65 -20.05 0.59
C ASN A 414 -17.99 -19.72 -0.74
N HIS A 415 -18.25 -18.51 -1.24
CA HIS A 415 -17.43 -17.94 -2.30
C HIS A 415 -16.07 -17.52 -1.74
N LEU A 416 -14.97 -17.69 -2.49
CA LEU A 416 -13.67 -17.14 -2.06
C LEU A 416 -13.65 -15.63 -2.27
N VAL A 417 -14.08 -15.23 -3.46
CA VAL A 417 -14.24 -13.85 -3.86
C VAL A 417 -15.63 -13.67 -4.45
N LEU A 418 -16.38 -12.74 -3.87
CA LEU A 418 -17.70 -12.33 -4.29
C LEU A 418 -17.60 -10.88 -4.76
N LEU A 419 -17.84 -10.67 -6.05
CA LEU A 419 -17.87 -9.34 -6.66
C LEU A 419 -19.25 -9.14 -7.26
N SER A 420 -20.14 -8.44 -6.56
CA SER A 420 -21.51 -8.25 -7.03
C SER A 420 -21.78 -6.78 -7.27
N TYR A 421 -22.61 -6.47 -8.25
CA TYR A 421 -22.98 -5.10 -8.56
C TYR A 421 -24.50 -5.00 -8.73
N VAL A 422 -25.16 -4.21 -7.88
CA VAL A 422 -26.58 -3.90 -8.05
C VAL A 422 -26.75 -2.40 -8.27
N ALA A 423 -26.59 -1.96 -9.52
CA ALA A 423 -27.24 -0.72 -9.95
C ALA A 423 -27.90 -0.85 -11.32
N PRO A 424 -28.66 0.17 -11.74
CA PRO A 424 -29.43 0.13 -12.97
C PRO A 424 -28.56 -0.31 -14.16
N PHE A 425 -29.08 -1.23 -14.97
CA PHE A 425 -28.45 -1.63 -16.23
C PHE A 425 -28.03 -0.40 -17.04
N GLY A 426 -26.75 -0.33 -17.43
CA GLY A 426 -26.21 0.73 -18.31
C GLY A 426 -25.41 1.84 -17.63
N SER A 427 -25.25 1.82 -16.30
CA SER A 427 -24.40 2.79 -15.61
C SER A 427 -22.89 2.45 -15.81
N PRO A 428 -22.00 3.44 -16.06
CA PRO A 428 -20.58 3.21 -16.39
C PRO A 428 -19.81 2.54 -15.25
N GLN A 429 -18.95 1.56 -15.57
CA GLN A 429 -18.27 0.67 -14.61
C GLN A 429 -16.75 0.77 -14.65
N ASN A 430 -16.15 0.68 -13.46
CA ASN A 430 -14.74 0.34 -13.29
C ASN A 430 -14.52 -1.15 -13.32
N THR A 431 -13.31 -1.55 -13.72
CA THR A 431 -12.96 -2.96 -13.87
C THR A 431 -12.28 -3.49 -12.62
N TRP A 432 -12.67 -4.69 -12.21
CA TRP A 432 -11.91 -5.52 -11.28
C TRP A 432 -10.86 -6.30 -12.05
N ARG A 433 -9.59 -6.03 -11.76
CA ARG A 433 -8.46 -6.72 -12.39
C ARG A 433 -7.95 -7.82 -11.48
N LEU A 434 -8.17 -9.07 -11.87
CA LEU A 434 -7.60 -10.24 -11.18
C LEU A 434 -6.44 -10.77 -12.03
N GLU A 435 -5.24 -10.73 -11.46
CA GLU A 435 -4.00 -11.07 -12.16
C GLU A 435 -3.10 -11.97 -11.31
N ASN A 436 -2.61 -13.08 -11.87
CA ASN A 436 -1.65 -13.95 -11.18
C ASN A 436 -2.14 -14.43 -9.80
N ASN A 437 -3.40 -14.84 -9.66
CA ASN A 437 -3.94 -15.34 -8.39
C ASN A 437 -4.15 -16.85 -8.42
N THR A 438 -4.02 -17.49 -7.26
CA THR A 438 -4.34 -18.92 -7.09
C THR A 438 -5.57 -19.06 -6.19
N PHE A 439 -6.63 -19.66 -6.74
CA PHE A 439 -7.85 -20.00 -6.03
C PHE A 439 -7.94 -21.52 -5.85
N LEU A 440 -8.04 -21.95 -4.60
CA LEU A 440 -8.15 -23.36 -4.22
C LEU A 440 -9.37 -23.57 -3.34
N SER A 441 -10.30 -24.41 -3.76
CA SER A 441 -11.48 -24.75 -2.96
C SER A 441 -11.78 -26.24 -3.02
N SER A 442 -12.20 -26.79 -1.88
CA SER A 442 -12.84 -28.11 -1.77
C SER A 442 -14.35 -28.01 -1.52
N GLY A 443 -14.90 -26.79 -1.48
CA GLY A 443 -16.33 -26.53 -1.25
C GLY A 443 -17.19 -26.68 -2.51
N THR A 444 -18.52 -26.61 -2.33
CA THR A 444 -19.48 -26.78 -3.43
C THR A 444 -19.88 -25.47 -4.13
N LEU A 445 -19.64 -24.31 -3.50
CA LEU A 445 -19.88 -22.99 -4.10
C LEU A 445 -18.68 -22.50 -4.95
N SER A 446 -18.93 -21.46 -5.74
CA SER A 446 -17.95 -20.94 -6.69
C SER A 446 -16.85 -20.12 -6.04
N MET A 447 -15.63 -20.28 -6.53
CA MET A 447 -14.47 -19.51 -6.05
C MET A 447 -14.63 -18.03 -6.40
N LEU A 448 -15.08 -17.75 -7.62
CA LEU A 448 -15.43 -16.41 -8.08
C LEU A 448 -16.93 -16.32 -8.37
N TYR A 449 -17.64 -15.51 -7.61
CA TYR A 449 -19.03 -15.17 -7.88
C TYR A 449 -19.15 -13.74 -8.39
N SER A 450 -19.90 -13.56 -9.48
CA SER A 450 -20.26 -12.23 -9.95
C SER A 450 -21.68 -12.13 -10.45
N GLU A 451 -22.41 -11.15 -9.91
CA GLU A 451 -23.76 -10.82 -10.38
C GLU A 451 -23.90 -9.36 -10.82
N GLY A 452 -24.87 -9.13 -11.70
CA GLY A 452 -25.18 -7.80 -12.22
C GLY A 452 -24.24 -7.37 -13.35
N ALA A 453 -23.72 -6.15 -13.28
CA ALA A 453 -22.98 -5.49 -14.36
C ALA A 453 -21.49 -5.27 -14.05
N ALA A 454 -20.95 -5.91 -12.99
CA ALA A 454 -19.54 -5.83 -12.66
C ALA A 454 -18.66 -6.27 -13.85
N LYS A 455 -17.63 -5.47 -14.19
CA LYS A 455 -16.65 -5.83 -15.22
C LYS A 455 -15.43 -6.44 -14.55
N ILE A 456 -15.09 -7.69 -14.90
CA ILE A 456 -13.97 -8.43 -14.32
C ILE A 456 -13.03 -8.84 -15.45
N ASP A 457 -11.77 -8.43 -15.37
CA ASP A 457 -10.73 -8.82 -16.32
C ASP A 457 -9.78 -9.85 -15.66
N LEU A 458 -9.76 -11.07 -16.20
CA LEU A 458 -8.91 -12.16 -15.70
C LEU A 458 -7.64 -12.30 -16.55
N LEU A 459 -6.46 -12.31 -15.93
CA LEU A 459 -5.19 -12.69 -16.58
C LEU A 459 -4.42 -13.63 -15.69
N ALA A 460 -3.96 -14.75 -16.26
CA ALA A 460 -3.02 -15.63 -15.59
C ALA A 460 -3.46 -16.12 -14.20
N ASN A 461 -4.77 -16.27 -13.97
CA ASN A 461 -5.29 -16.83 -12.72
C ASN A 461 -5.39 -18.36 -12.80
N VAL A 462 -5.21 -19.02 -11.67
CA VAL A 462 -5.38 -20.46 -11.50
C VAL A 462 -6.59 -20.74 -10.63
N PHE A 463 -7.56 -21.48 -11.15
CA PHE A 463 -8.75 -21.93 -10.44
C PHE A 463 -8.72 -23.45 -10.30
N HIS A 464 -8.49 -23.94 -9.07
CA HIS A 464 -8.48 -25.37 -8.76
C HIS A 464 -9.62 -25.72 -7.79
N ASN A 465 -10.61 -26.48 -8.29
CA ASN A 465 -11.59 -27.16 -7.45
C ASN A 465 -11.76 -28.60 -7.93
N PRO A 466 -11.32 -29.61 -7.17
CA PRO A 466 -11.41 -31.01 -7.57
C PRO A 466 -12.79 -31.64 -7.30
N LEU A 467 -13.68 -30.94 -6.59
CA LEU A 467 -14.96 -31.49 -6.10
C LEU A 467 -16.21 -30.80 -6.68
N SER A 468 -16.09 -29.57 -7.22
CA SER A 468 -17.22 -28.81 -7.73
C SER A 468 -17.16 -28.59 -9.25
N SER A 469 -18.33 -28.39 -9.84
CA SER A 469 -18.50 -28.03 -11.24
C SER A 469 -18.55 -26.52 -11.48
N ASN A 470 -18.22 -25.66 -10.51
CA ASN A 470 -18.47 -24.22 -10.58
C ASN A 470 -17.26 -23.43 -10.03
N ALA A 471 -16.13 -23.33 -10.73
CA ALA A 471 -15.04 -22.42 -10.31
C ALA A 471 -15.47 -20.95 -10.35
N CYS A 472 -16.21 -20.57 -11.39
CA CYS A 472 -16.84 -19.27 -11.53
C CYS A 472 -18.35 -19.42 -11.69
N GLU A 473 -19.09 -18.52 -11.06
CA GLU A 473 -20.52 -18.33 -11.28
C GLU A 473 -20.76 -16.87 -11.59
N THR A 474 -20.90 -16.56 -12.88
CA THR A 474 -21.06 -15.17 -13.34
C THR A 474 -22.31 -15.02 -14.19
N THR A 475 -23.13 -14.01 -13.92
CA THR A 475 -24.32 -13.74 -14.76
C THR A 475 -24.04 -12.82 -15.96
N VAL A 476 -23.06 -11.90 -15.89
CA VAL A 476 -22.51 -11.07 -16.99
C VAL A 476 -21.11 -10.54 -16.58
N GLY A 477 -20.21 -10.23 -17.53
CA GLY A 477 -19.14 -9.23 -17.31
C GLY A 477 -17.69 -9.73 -17.11
N LEU A 478 -17.44 -11.04 -17.26
CA LEU A 478 -16.09 -11.58 -17.24
C LEU A 478 -15.42 -11.47 -18.62
N THR A 479 -14.22 -10.87 -18.66
CA THR A 479 -13.36 -10.80 -19.84
C THR A 479 -12.07 -11.55 -19.55
N SER A 480 -11.77 -12.60 -20.33
CA SER A 480 -10.45 -13.22 -20.27
C SER A 480 -9.45 -12.43 -21.10
N LEU A 481 -8.33 -12.06 -20.46
CA LEU A 481 -7.16 -11.46 -21.10
C LEU A 481 -6.04 -12.49 -21.35
N GLY A 482 -6.31 -13.78 -21.12
CA GLY A 482 -5.40 -14.89 -21.43
C GLY A 482 -4.69 -15.53 -20.26
N TYR A 483 -4.07 -16.67 -20.54
CA TYR A 483 -3.22 -17.45 -19.64
C TYR A 483 -3.91 -17.97 -18.38
N ASN A 484 -5.24 -17.88 -18.30
CA ASN A 484 -5.98 -18.38 -17.14
C ASN A 484 -6.12 -19.91 -17.23
N ILE A 485 -6.11 -20.58 -16.08
CA ILE A 485 -6.33 -22.02 -15.97
C ILE A 485 -7.58 -22.24 -15.12
N ASP A 486 -8.56 -22.92 -15.70
CA ASP A 486 -9.80 -23.29 -15.03
C ASP A 486 -9.98 -24.80 -15.08
N HIS A 487 -9.83 -25.45 -13.92
CA HIS A 487 -9.96 -26.90 -13.79
C HIS A 487 -11.36 -27.39 -14.20
N ALA A 488 -12.42 -26.64 -13.89
CA ALA A 488 -13.80 -27.07 -14.10
C ALA A 488 -14.42 -26.56 -15.42
N ASN A 489 -13.78 -25.60 -16.10
CA ASN A 489 -14.30 -24.91 -17.29
C ASN A 489 -15.68 -24.25 -17.09
N THR A 490 -15.73 -23.33 -16.16
CA THR A 490 -16.95 -22.67 -15.67
C THR A 490 -16.85 -21.16 -15.75
N CYS A 491 -15.63 -20.63 -15.85
CA CYS A 491 -15.36 -19.20 -16.02
C CYS A 491 -15.62 -18.69 -17.44
N GLY A 492 -15.96 -19.57 -18.39
CA GLY A 492 -16.25 -19.16 -19.76
C GLY A 492 -15.03 -18.55 -20.48
N LEU A 493 -13.84 -19.04 -20.14
CA LEU A 493 -12.56 -18.60 -20.70
C LEU A 493 -12.58 -18.74 -22.23
N ASN A 494 -12.27 -17.65 -22.94
CA ASN A 494 -12.42 -17.56 -24.39
C ASN A 494 -11.20 -17.00 -25.13
N HIS A 495 -10.10 -16.70 -24.40
CA HIS A 495 -8.86 -16.29 -25.01
C HIS A 495 -8.07 -17.51 -25.48
N SER A 496 -7.31 -17.39 -26.58
CA SER A 496 -6.62 -18.54 -27.20
C SER A 496 -5.49 -19.13 -26.36
N THR A 497 -5.05 -18.42 -25.32
CA THR A 497 -3.99 -18.86 -24.40
C THR A 497 -4.53 -19.39 -23.06
N ASP A 498 -5.86 -19.41 -22.88
CA ASP A 498 -6.48 -19.99 -21.69
C ASP A 498 -6.46 -21.52 -21.75
N LEU A 499 -6.38 -22.15 -20.57
CA LEU A 499 -6.49 -23.60 -20.40
C LEU A 499 -7.76 -23.93 -19.60
N ALA A 500 -8.85 -24.18 -20.32
CA ALA A 500 -10.09 -24.67 -19.76
C ALA A 500 -10.05 -26.20 -19.56
N SER A 501 -10.80 -26.71 -18.58
CA SER A 501 -10.88 -28.15 -18.23
C SER A 501 -9.50 -28.76 -17.96
N THR A 502 -8.62 -27.99 -17.31
CA THR A 502 -7.21 -28.34 -17.14
C THR A 502 -6.85 -28.31 -15.67
N ASP A 503 -6.40 -29.46 -15.14
CA ASP A 503 -5.86 -29.51 -13.77
C ASP A 503 -4.54 -28.71 -13.72
N PRO A 504 -4.45 -27.64 -12.90
CA PRO A 504 -3.21 -26.88 -12.74
C PRO A 504 -2.09 -27.65 -12.04
N LEU A 505 -2.35 -28.84 -11.48
CA LEU A 505 -1.37 -29.63 -10.73
C LEU A 505 -0.75 -28.82 -9.58
N LEU A 506 -1.61 -28.33 -8.67
CA LEU A 506 -1.16 -27.68 -7.44
C LEU A 506 -0.58 -28.71 -6.45
N ASP A 507 0.38 -28.30 -5.63
CA ASP A 507 1.00 -29.17 -4.62
C ASP A 507 -0.08 -29.77 -3.68
N PRO A 508 -0.13 -31.11 -3.50
CA PRO A 508 -1.15 -31.75 -2.65
C PRO A 508 -1.01 -31.40 -1.17
N ALA A 509 0.15 -30.89 -0.74
CA ALA A 509 0.32 -30.32 0.60
C ALA A 509 -0.63 -29.13 0.83
N GLY A 510 -1.14 -28.53 -0.25
CA GLY A 510 -2.04 -27.40 -0.20
C GLY A 510 -1.31 -26.15 0.28
N LEU A 511 -1.98 -25.41 1.17
CA LEU A 511 -1.45 -24.16 1.66
C LEU A 511 -0.46 -24.39 2.80
N VAL A 512 0.80 -24.02 2.58
CA VAL A 512 1.89 -24.15 3.55
C VAL A 512 2.80 -22.93 3.49
N ASP A 513 3.68 -22.79 4.47
CA ASP A 513 4.76 -21.79 4.42
C ASP A 513 5.81 -22.22 3.39
N ASN A 514 5.90 -21.48 2.29
CA ASN A 514 6.87 -21.68 1.21
C ASN A 514 7.86 -20.50 1.11
N GLY A 515 8.04 -19.75 2.20
CA GLY A 515 8.73 -18.46 2.20
C GLY A 515 7.85 -17.30 1.76
N GLY A 516 8.37 -16.08 1.87
CA GLY A 516 7.59 -14.85 1.74
C GLY A 516 6.91 -14.45 3.05
N TYR A 517 5.95 -13.52 2.98
CA TYR A 517 5.25 -13.01 4.16
C TYR A 517 3.96 -13.77 4.50
N THR A 518 3.37 -14.46 3.54
CA THR A 518 2.13 -15.23 3.73
C THR A 518 2.28 -16.63 3.11
N PRO A 519 1.59 -17.66 3.65
CA PRO A 519 1.67 -19.01 3.10
C PRO A 519 1.06 -19.08 1.70
N THR A 520 1.52 -20.01 0.87
CA THR A 520 1.13 -20.11 -0.55
C THR A 520 0.89 -21.57 -0.95
N VAL A 521 0.39 -21.80 -2.17
CA VAL A 521 0.25 -23.14 -2.77
C VAL A 521 1.20 -23.25 -3.95
N LEU A 522 2.15 -24.18 -3.91
CA LEU A 522 3.12 -24.39 -5.00
C LEU A 522 2.51 -25.13 -6.20
N LEU A 523 3.23 -25.05 -7.33
CA LEU A 523 2.97 -25.86 -8.52
C LEU A 523 3.77 -27.17 -8.44
N GLN A 524 3.17 -28.28 -8.86
CA GLN A 524 3.86 -29.56 -9.03
C GLN A 524 4.71 -29.57 -10.30
N PHE A 525 5.66 -30.50 -10.35
CA PHE A 525 6.41 -30.80 -11.57
C PHE A 525 5.49 -31.21 -12.73
N GLY A 526 5.65 -30.54 -13.87
CA GLY A 526 4.83 -30.75 -15.05
C GLY A 526 3.52 -29.96 -15.07
N SER A 527 3.32 -29.04 -14.10
CA SER A 527 2.17 -28.15 -14.09
C SER A 527 1.99 -27.42 -15.43
N PRO A 528 0.77 -27.39 -16.00
CA PRO A 528 0.48 -26.59 -17.19
C PRO A 528 0.48 -25.08 -16.93
N ALA A 529 0.57 -24.65 -15.68
CA ALA A 529 0.74 -23.24 -15.32
C ALA A 529 2.15 -22.73 -15.61
N LYS A 530 3.13 -23.64 -15.71
CA LYS A 530 4.54 -23.29 -15.84
C LYS A 530 4.85 -22.64 -17.19
N ASP A 531 5.59 -21.53 -17.16
CA ASP A 531 6.15 -20.79 -18.30
C ASP A 531 5.08 -20.41 -19.36
N ILE A 532 3.79 -20.39 -18.99
CA ILE A 532 2.69 -20.20 -19.95
C ILE A 532 2.60 -18.75 -20.43
N ILE A 533 3.08 -17.81 -19.62
CA ILE A 533 3.08 -16.38 -19.91
C ILE A 533 4.45 -16.02 -20.52
N PRO A 534 4.51 -15.43 -21.72
CA PRO A 534 5.77 -14.94 -22.29
C PRO A 534 6.49 -13.95 -21.35
N SER A 535 7.83 -14.00 -21.32
CA SER A 535 8.64 -13.20 -20.40
C SER A 535 8.43 -11.67 -20.52
N ASP A 536 8.02 -11.20 -21.70
CA ASP A 536 7.70 -9.79 -21.97
C ASP A 536 6.27 -9.40 -21.57
N GLN A 537 5.46 -10.35 -21.09
CA GLN A 537 4.04 -10.19 -20.72
C GLN A 537 3.73 -10.51 -19.26
N CYS A 538 4.74 -10.76 -18.42
CA CYS A 538 4.56 -11.15 -17.02
C CYS A 538 3.78 -10.16 -16.13
N GLY A 539 3.73 -8.88 -16.52
CA GLY A 539 2.95 -7.83 -15.86
C GLY A 539 3.48 -7.38 -14.48
N THR A 540 4.03 -8.30 -13.69
CA THR A 540 4.57 -8.09 -12.34
C THR A 540 6.03 -8.53 -12.27
N LEU A 541 6.82 -7.87 -11.40
CA LEU A 541 8.26 -8.15 -11.26
C LEU A 541 8.56 -9.30 -10.29
N THR A 542 7.62 -9.59 -9.39
CA THR A 542 7.76 -10.65 -8.39
C THR A 542 6.48 -11.44 -8.22
N ASP A 543 6.61 -12.65 -7.70
CA ASP A 543 5.51 -13.47 -7.23
C ASP A 543 5.10 -13.13 -5.79
N GLN A 544 4.09 -13.83 -5.25
CA GLN A 544 3.59 -13.61 -3.89
C GLN A 544 4.67 -13.70 -2.80
N ARG A 545 5.75 -14.45 -3.04
CA ARG A 545 6.83 -14.65 -2.08
C ARG A 545 7.94 -13.61 -2.22
N GLY A 546 7.79 -12.67 -3.15
CA GLY A 546 8.82 -11.71 -3.52
C GLY A 546 9.90 -12.29 -4.44
N LEU A 547 9.71 -13.47 -5.03
CA LEU A 547 10.68 -14.05 -5.96
C LEU A 547 10.51 -13.46 -7.37
N PRO A 548 11.60 -13.31 -8.16
CA PRO A 548 11.53 -12.71 -9.48
C PRO A 548 10.58 -13.43 -10.44
N ARG A 549 9.90 -12.67 -11.30
CA ARG A 549 9.12 -13.17 -12.43
C ARG A 549 9.77 -12.71 -13.76
N PRO A 550 10.15 -13.62 -14.68
CA PRO A 550 10.02 -15.08 -14.64
C PRO A 550 11.16 -15.80 -13.88
N ILE A 551 10.89 -17.01 -13.40
CA ILE A 551 11.92 -18.03 -13.07
C ILE A 551 11.95 -19.09 -14.18
N GLY A 552 12.56 -18.76 -15.31
CA GLY A 552 12.61 -19.69 -16.43
C GLY A 552 12.54 -18.98 -17.78
N SER A 553 11.77 -19.57 -18.69
CA SER A 553 11.57 -19.08 -20.05
C SER A 553 10.37 -18.14 -20.19
N GLY A 554 9.44 -18.19 -19.25
CA GLY A 554 8.24 -17.39 -19.13
C GLY A 554 7.77 -17.35 -17.68
N CYS A 555 6.71 -16.59 -17.42
CA CYS A 555 6.10 -16.55 -16.09
C CYS A 555 5.00 -17.61 -15.98
N ASP A 556 4.80 -18.02 -14.74
CA ASP A 556 3.80 -19.02 -14.39
C ASP A 556 2.45 -18.36 -14.11
N ALA A 557 1.37 -19.02 -14.51
CA ALA A 557 0.04 -18.63 -14.09
C ALA A 557 -0.15 -18.92 -12.58
N GLY A 558 -0.92 -18.07 -11.90
CA GLY A 558 -1.18 -18.16 -10.47
C GLY A 558 -0.23 -17.31 -9.61
N ALA A 559 -0.35 -17.43 -8.29
CA ALA A 559 0.31 -16.56 -7.32
C ALA A 559 1.83 -16.73 -7.19
N VAL A 560 2.36 -17.89 -7.58
CA VAL A 560 3.76 -18.27 -7.36
C VAL A 560 4.43 -18.76 -8.64
N GLU A 561 5.74 -18.56 -8.74
CA GLU A 561 6.59 -19.20 -9.75
C GLU A 561 7.05 -20.59 -9.29
N MET A 562 7.10 -21.55 -10.20
CA MET A 562 7.69 -22.86 -9.95
C MET A 562 9.21 -22.70 -9.88
N GLN A 563 9.80 -23.09 -8.75
CA GLN A 563 11.25 -23.15 -8.61
C GLN A 563 11.81 -24.34 -9.41
N GLN A 564 13.01 -24.18 -10.00
CA GLN A 564 13.65 -25.18 -10.87
C GLN A 564 14.07 -26.45 -10.14
#